data_AF-A0A7C0TVV6-F1
#
_entry.id   AF-A0A7C0TVV6-F1
#
_cell.length_a   1.000
_cell.length_b   1.000
_cell.length_c   1.000
_cell.angle_alpha   90.00
_cell.angle_beta   90.00
_cell.angle_gamma   90.00
#
_symmetry.space_group_name_H-M   'P 1'
#
loop_
_entity.id
_entity.type
_entity.pdbx_description
1 polymer ?
#
loop_
_entity_poly.entity_id
_entity_poly.type
_entity_poly.pdbx_seq_one_letter_code
_entity_poly.pdbx_strand_id
1 'polypeptide(L)'
;MLGIVIADWPDRSALIHYSLPEAFRAGMTDIRTIIAAMAQLPFRIAQGSVAPQDVRPTGMVGISQVLTFSLQQAIEWKMLFPILQTAGLISLALGLTNLLPLPGLDGGRIVFVLIETIRGRRVSPELEATAHAVGMILMIGLALLMLVQDFANPIIPWSLLQ
;
A
#
# COMPACT_ATOMS: atom_id res chain seq x y z
N MET A 1 -26.54 -4.81 -3.40
CA MET A 1 -25.73 -4.94 -4.62
C MET A 1 -24.32 -4.48 -4.27
N LEU A 2 -23.36 -5.40 -4.22
CA LEU A 2 -21.94 -5.11 -3.99
C LEU A 2 -21.26 -4.97 -5.35
N GLY A 3 -20.60 -3.85 -5.56
CA GLY A 3 -20.20 -3.35 -6.87
C GLY A 3 -18.98 -3.98 -7.53
N ILE A 4 -18.70 -3.55 -8.77
CA ILE A 4 -17.62 -4.02 -9.66
C ILE A 4 -17.09 -2.85 -10.48
N VAL A 5 -15.79 -2.86 -10.81
CA VAL A 5 -15.24 -2.11 -11.93
C VAL A 5 -14.09 -2.89 -12.57
N ILE A 6 -14.16 -3.13 -13.88
CA ILE A 6 -13.00 -3.40 -14.73
C ILE A 6 -13.23 -2.64 -16.05
N ALA A 7 -13.08 -1.31 -16.05
CA ALA A 7 -12.90 -0.50 -17.28
C ALA A 7 -12.59 0.96 -16.93
N ASP A 8 -11.83 1.61 -17.82
CA ASP A 8 -11.43 3.01 -17.70
C ASP A 8 -12.65 3.95 -17.69
N TRP A 9 -12.63 4.88 -16.74
CA TRP A 9 -13.61 5.96 -16.64
C TRP A 9 -13.73 6.69 -18.00
N PRO A 10 -14.94 6.96 -18.55
CA PRO A 10 -16.25 7.00 -17.89
C PRO A 10 -17.29 5.96 -18.40
N ASP A 11 -16.87 4.86 -19.04
CA ASP A 11 -17.83 3.94 -19.68
C ASP A 11 -18.61 3.07 -18.68
N ARG A 12 -19.92 3.33 -18.55
CA ARG A 12 -20.84 2.62 -17.64
C ARG A 12 -21.30 1.25 -18.15
N SER A 13 -21.02 0.90 -19.40
CA SER A 13 -21.52 -0.33 -20.04
C SER A 13 -20.79 -1.61 -19.58
N ALA A 14 -19.70 -1.49 -18.82
CA ALA A 14 -18.86 -2.59 -18.34
C ALA A 14 -19.09 -2.98 -16.86
N LEU A 15 -20.25 -2.64 -16.27
CA LEU A 15 -20.62 -3.12 -14.93
C LEU A 15 -20.98 -4.61 -15.00
N ILE A 16 -19.97 -5.46 -14.83
CA ILE A 16 -20.18 -6.88 -14.55
C ILE A 16 -20.81 -6.96 -13.15
N HIS A 17 -21.62 -7.98 -12.86
CA HIS A 17 -22.14 -8.25 -11.52
C HIS A 17 -21.66 -9.63 -11.06
N TYR A 18 -20.93 -9.68 -9.95
CA TYR A 18 -20.49 -10.93 -9.34
C TYR A 18 -21.50 -11.33 -8.27
N SER A 19 -21.79 -12.62 -8.21
CA SER A 19 -22.39 -13.22 -7.02
C SER A 19 -21.40 -13.15 -5.84
N LEU A 20 -21.89 -13.25 -4.61
CA LEU A 20 -21.04 -13.26 -3.40
C LEU A 20 -19.87 -14.26 -3.47
N PRO A 21 -20.06 -15.52 -3.93
CA PRO A 21 -18.95 -16.46 -4.07
C PRO A 21 -17.93 -16.06 -5.13
N GLU A 22 -18.38 -15.50 -6.25
CA GLU A 22 -17.50 -15.04 -7.32
C GLU A 22 -16.69 -13.82 -6.88
N ALA A 23 -17.33 -12.87 -6.19
CA ALA A 23 -16.68 -11.69 -5.63
C ALA A 23 -15.58 -12.07 -4.63
N PHE A 24 -15.84 -13.08 -3.79
CA PHE A 24 -14.83 -13.59 -2.86
C PHE A 24 -13.62 -14.22 -3.58
N ARG A 25 -13.86 -15.04 -4.61
CA ARG A 25 -12.79 -15.64 -5.41
C ARG A 25 -11.99 -14.61 -6.20
N ALA A 26 -12.68 -13.61 -6.77
CA ALA A 26 -12.04 -12.48 -7.44
C ALA A 26 -11.14 -11.72 -6.47
N GLY A 27 -11.66 -11.33 -5.30
CA GLY A 27 -10.86 -10.65 -4.28
C GLY A 27 -9.63 -11.45 -3.80
N MET A 28 -9.76 -12.77 -3.64
CA MET A 28 -8.61 -13.63 -3.32
C MET A 28 -7.56 -13.66 -4.43
N THR A 29 -8.00 -13.60 -5.69
CA THR A 29 -7.11 -13.54 -6.86
C THR A 29 -6.40 -12.20 -6.94
N ASP A 30 -7.11 -11.11 -6.67
CA ASP A 30 -6.56 -9.75 -6.61
C ASP A 30 -5.50 -9.62 -5.52
N ILE A 31 -5.80 -10.11 -4.31
CA ILE A 31 -4.86 -10.10 -3.18
C ILE A 31 -3.57 -10.84 -3.57
N ARG A 32 -3.67 -12.05 -4.15
CA ARG A 32 -2.49 -12.81 -4.60
C ARG A 32 -1.69 -12.06 -5.65
N THR A 33 -2.38 -11.43 -6.60
CA THR A 33 -1.76 -10.66 -7.69
C THR A 33 -1.00 -9.46 -7.13
N ILE A 34 -1.60 -8.73 -6.19
CA ILE A 34 -0.97 -7.56 -5.55
C ILE A 34 0.23 -7.99 -4.70
N ILE A 35 0.10 -9.04 -3.89
CA ILE A 35 1.21 -9.60 -3.11
C ILE A 35 2.37 -10.00 -4.01
N ALA A 36 2.07 -10.73 -5.10
CA ALA A 36 3.09 -11.14 -6.06
C ALA A 36 3.76 -9.94 -6.73
N ALA A 37 2.99 -8.94 -7.15
CA ALA A 37 3.51 -7.71 -7.75
C ALA A 37 4.45 -6.96 -6.79
N MET A 38 4.07 -6.82 -5.51
CA MET A 38 4.90 -6.18 -4.49
C MET A 38 6.18 -6.97 -4.20
N ALA A 39 6.10 -8.30 -4.13
CA ALA A 39 7.28 -9.16 -3.91
C ALA A 39 8.28 -9.12 -5.08
N GLN A 40 7.78 -8.94 -6.30
CA GLN A 40 8.62 -8.84 -7.51
C GLN A 40 9.21 -7.44 -7.72
N LEU A 41 8.64 -6.41 -7.09
CA LEU A 41 8.99 -5.02 -7.34
C LEU A 41 10.49 -4.72 -7.14
N PRO A 42 11.17 -5.20 -6.08
CA PRO A 42 12.62 -5.00 -5.93
C PRO A 42 13.43 -5.60 -7.08
N PHE A 43 13.03 -6.77 -7.56
CA PHE A 43 13.68 -7.45 -8.68
C PHE A 43 13.47 -6.70 -9.99
N ARG A 44 12.26 -6.19 -10.22
CA ARG A 44 11.94 -5.37 -11.41
C ARG A 44 12.74 -4.06 -11.44
N ILE A 45 12.94 -3.42 -10.29
CA ILE A 45 13.80 -2.24 -10.15
C ILE A 45 15.26 -2.60 -10.43
N ALA A 46 15.77 -3.69 -9.84
CA ALA A 46 17.15 -4.13 -10.05
C ALA A 46 17.46 -4.45 -11.52
N GLN A 47 16.46 -4.89 -12.28
CA GLN A 47 16.56 -5.15 -13.72
C GLN A 47 16.42 -3.88 -14.60
N GLY A 48 16.18 -2.70 -14.01
CA GLY A 48 15.97 -1.46 -14.76
C GLY A 48 14.66 -1.43 -15.57
N SER A 49 13.74 -2.36 -15.30
CA SER A 49 12.47 -2.51 -16.03
C SER A 49 11.36 -1.55 -15.58
N VAL A 50 11.68 -0.64 -14.65
CA VAL A 50 10.73 0.33 -14.07
C VAL A 50 11.36 1.71 -14.13
N ALA A 51 10.65 2.68 -14.72
CA ALA A 51 11.14 4.04 -14.79
C ALA A 51 11.19 4.66 -13.37
N PRO A 52 12.19 5.49 -13.04
CA PRO A 52 12.30 6.12 -11.71
C PRO A 52 11.07 6.95 -11.31
N GLN A 53 10.30 7.43 -12.30
CA GLN A 53 9.04 8.13 -12.07
C GLN A 53 7.87 7.22 -11.61
N ASP A 54 7.91 5.92 -11.94
CA ASP A 54 6.86 4.95 -11.60
C ASP A 54 7.09 4.33 -10.21
N VAL A 55 8.30 4.49 -9.66
CA VAL A 55 8.67 4.09 -8.29
C VAL A 55 8.73 5.33 -7.40
N ARG A 56 7.72 6.18 -7.48
CA ARG A 56 7.53 7.21 -6.46
C ARG A 56 6.74 6.58 -5.32
N PRO A 57 7.33 6.43 -4.11
CA PRO A 57 6.56 5.97 -2.98
C PRO A 57 5.45 6.99 -2.70
N THR A 58 4.20 6.55 -2.80
CA THR A 58 3.03 7.40 -2.63
C THR A 58 2.91 7.85 -1.17
N GLY A 59 3.10 9.14 -0.91
CA GLY A 59 2.90 9.71 0.42
C GLY A 59 1.43 9.98 0.75
N MET A 60 1.19 10.62 1.90
CA MET A 60 -0.16 10.90 2.41
C MET A 60 -1.00 11.73 1.43
N VAL A 61 -0.37 12.63 0.68
CA VAL A 61 -1.05 13.49 -0.30
C VAL A 61 -1.50 12.67 -1.51
N GLY A 62 -0.68 11.72 -1.98
CA GLY A 62 -1.08 10.83 -3.07
C GLY A 62 -2.23 9.89 -2.66
N ILE A 63 -2.19 9.36 -1.42
CA ILE A 63 -3.26 8.50 -0.91
C ILE A 63 -4.59 9.27 -0.79
N SER A 64 -4.56 10.54 -0.33
CA SER A 64 -5.78 11.34 -0.24
C SER A 64 -6.38 11.65 -1.61
N GLN A 65 -5.56 11.86 -2.64
CA GLN A 65 -6.03 12.04 -4.02
C GLN A 65 -6.73 10.80 -4.56
N VAL A 66 -6.15 9.61 -4.36
CA VAL A 66 -6.78 8.33 -4.77
C VAL A 66 -8.11 8.13 -4.03
N LEU A 67 -8.17 8.48 -2.75
CA LEU A 67 -9.41 8.43 -1.98
C LEU A 67 -10.45 9.40 -2.54
N THR A 68 -10.09 10.65 -2.83
CA THR A 68 -11.00 11.64 -3.43
C THR A 68 -11.55 11.16 -4.77
N PHE A 69 -10.71 10.61 -5.64
CA PHE A 69 -11.14 10.03 -6.91
C PHE A 69 -12.12 8.87 -6.71
N SER A 70 -11.82 7.98 -5.77
CA SER A 70 -12.69 6.84 -5.44
C SER A 70 -14.04 7.28 -4.85
N LEU A 71 -14.05 8.34 -4.04
CA LEU A 71 -15.27 8.95 -3.51
C LEU A 71 -16.14 9.52 -4.64
N GLN A 72 -15.53 10.26 -5.58
CA GLN A 72 -16.25 10.81 -6.73
C GLN A 72 -16.89 9.71 -7.58
N GLN A 73 -16.14 8.65 -7.90
CA GLN A 73 -16.70 7.49 -8.62
C GLN A 73 -17.84 6.82 -7.87
N ALA A 74 -17.69 6.62 -6.56
CA ALA A 74 -18.72 5.98 -5.76
C ALA A 74 -20.03 6.78 -5.72
N ILE A 75 -19.94 8.11 -5.68
CA ILE A 75 -21.10 9.01 -5.77
C ILE A 75 -21.71 8.95 -7.16
N GLU A 76 -20.89 9.04 -8.21
CA GLU A 76 -21.35 9.08 -9.61
C GLU A 76 -22.08 7.78 -9.99
N TRP A 77 -21.52 6.63 -9.61
CA TRP A 77 -22.07 5.31 -9.90
C TRP A 77 -23.05 4.83 -8.82
N LYS A 78 -23.30 5.64 -7.78
CA LYS A 78 -24.19 5.32 -6.64
C LYS A 78 -23.86 3.96 -6.01
N MET A 79 -22.57 3.65 -5.88
CA MET A 79 -22.06 2.34 -5.54
C MET A 79 -20.86 2.46 -4.61
N LEU A 80 -20.87 1.77 -3.47
CA LEU A 80 -19.81 1.88 -2.46
C LEU A 80 -18.49 1.20 -2.85
N PHE A 81 -18.52 0.34 -3.88
CA PHE A 81 -17.40 -0.53 -4.20
C PHE A 81 -16.08 0.20 -4.48
N PRO A 82 -16.00 1.31 -5.26
CA PRO A 82 -14.73 2.00 -5.49
C PRO A 82 -14.03 2.43 -4.19
N ILE A 83 -14.79 2.88 -3.19
CA ILE A 83 -14.24 3.26 -1.88
C ILE A 83 -13.76 2.02 -1.12
N LEU A 84 -14.56 0.95 -1.11
CA LEU A 84 -14.20 -0.31 -0.44
C LEU A 84 -12.96 -0.95 -1.07
N GLN A 85 -12.82 -0.87 -2.40
CA GLN A 85 -11.67 -1.35 -3.14
C GLN A 85 -10.42 -0.55 -2.74
N THR A 86 -10.49 0.78 -2.74
CA THR A 86 -9.36 1.63 -2.32
C THR A 86 -8.99 1.41 -0.86
N ALA A 87 -9.96 1.30 0.04
CA ALA A 87 -9.70 0.97 1.44
C ALA A 87 -9.04 -0.41 1.60
N GLY A 88 -9.46 -1.40 0.80
CA GLY A 88 -8.84 -2.72 0.75
C GLY A 88 -7.40 -2.68 0.24
N LEU A 89 -7.12 -1.91 -0.81
CA LEU A 89 -5.79 -1.70 -1.35
C LEU A 89 -4.85 -1.04 -0.34
N ILE A 90 -5.29 0.02 0.32
CA ILE A 90 -4.53 0.69 1.38
C ILE A 90 -4.26 -0.28 2.54
N SER A 91 -5.28 -1.03 2.98
CA SER A 91 -5.12 -2.01 4.06
C SER A 91 -4.11 -3.11 3.71
N LEU A 92 -4.15 -3.61 2.48
CA LEU A 92 -3.20 -4.60 1.99
C LEU A 92 -1.79 -4.03 1.91
N ALA A 93 -1.61 -2.81 1.40
CA ALA A 93 -0.32 -2.15 1.32
C ALA A 93 0.28 -1.89 2.71
N LEU A 94 -0.52 -1.42 3.67
CA LEU A 94 -0.09 -1.24 5.07
C LEU A 94 0.26 -2.58 5.72
N GLY A 95 -0.57 -3.60 5.55
CA GLY A 95 -0.31 -4.94 6.07
C GLY A 95 0.98 -5.54 5.52
N LEU A 96 1.21 -5.43 4.21
CA LEU A 96 2.44 -5.90 3.58
C LEU A 96 3.67 -5.11 4.01
N THR A 97 3.54 -3.79 4.15
CA THR A 97 4.62 -2.94 4.66
C THR A 97 4.98 -3.31 6.09
N ASN A 98 3.99 -3.54 6.97
CA ASN A 98 4.22 -3.94 8.36
C ASN A 98 4.88 -5.31 8.48
N LEU A 99 4.72 -6.20 7.50
CA LEU A 99 5.37 -7.51 7.47
C LEU A 99 6.82 -7.46 6.98
N LEU A 100 7.31 -6.32 6.49
CA LEU A 100 8.70 -6.18 6.09
C LEU A 100 9.65 -6.37 7.28
N PRO A 101 10.84 -6.97 7.08
CA PRO A 101 11.82 -7.22 8.12
C PRO A 101 12.59 -5.93 8.49
N LEU A 102 11.86 -4.85 8.78
CA LEU A 102 12.40 -3.54 9.14
C LEU A 102 12.21 -3.29 10.64
N PRO A 103 13.24 -2.80 11.35
CA PRO A 103 13.11 -2.40 12.74
C PRO A 103 12.06 -1.28 12.90
N GLY A 104 11.27 -1.34 13.98
CA GLY A 104 10.16 -0.40 14.19
C GLY A 104 8.82 -0.84 13.57
N LEU A 105 8.81 -1.88 12.73
CA LEU A 105 7.58 -2.53 12.21
C LEU A 105 7.36 -3.90 12.86
N ASP A 106 6.14 -4.44 12.70
CA ASP A 106 5.75 -5.76 13.22
C ASP A 106 6.64 -6.89 12.66
N GLY A 107 7.00 -6.83 11.38
CA GLY A 107 7.86 -7.79 10.69
C GLY A 107 9.29 -7.80 11.22
N GLY A 108 9.80 -6.66 11.70
CA GLY A 108 11.07 -6.59 12.42
C GLY A 108 11.04 -7.43 13.70
N ARG A 109 9.95 -7.33 14.47
CA ARG A 109 9.75 -8.15 15.68
C ARG A 109 9.62 -9.64 15.36
N ILE A 110 8.91 -9.98 14.29
CA ILE A 110 8.80 -11.36 13.81
C ILE A 110 10.20 -11.91 13.52
N VAL A 111 11.08 -11.16 12.85
CA VAL A 111 12.46 -11.59 12.59
C VAL A 111 13.25 -11.80 13.89
N PHE A 112 13.15 -10.90 14.87
CA PHE A 112 13.80 -11.09 16.17
C PHE A 112 13.34 -12.37 16.87
N VAL A 113 12.03 -12.62 16.93
CA VAL A 113 11.47 -13.84 17.54
C VAL A 113 11.90 -15.10 16.78
N LEU A 114 11.95 -15.06 15.45
CA LEU A 114 12.45 -16.16 14.63
C LEU A 114 13.93 -16.45 14.94
N ILE A 115 14.76 -15.41 15.05
CA ILE A 115 16.17 -15.54 15.43
C ILE A 115 16.30 -16.13 16.83
N GLU A 116 15.53 -15.67 17.81
CA GLU A 116 15.52 -16.23 19.17
C GLU A 116 15.15 -17.71 19.18
N THR A 117 14.12 -18.08 18.42
CA THR A 117 13.64 -19.46 18.29
C THR A 117 14.73 -20.37 17.71
N ILE A 118 15.43 -19.92 16.65
CA ILE A 118 16.53 -20.67 16.04
C ILE A 118 17.75 -20.75 16.97
N ARG A 119 18.05 -19.66 17.69
CA ARG A 119 19.25 -19.55 18.53
C ARG A 119 19.07 -20.19 19.91
N GLY A 120 17.83 -20.51 20.30
CA GLY A 120 17.48 -21.08 21.61
C GLY A 120 17.76 -20.17 22.81
N ARG A 121 18.14 -18.91 22.57
CA ARG A 121 18.46 -17.92 23.60
C ARG A 121 17.93 -16.55 23.22
N ARG A 122 17.33 -15.87 24.20
CA ARG A 122 16.77 -14.53 24.04
C ARG A 122 17.81 -13.54 23.51
N VAL A 123 17.38 -12.64 22.65
CA VAL A 123 18.10 -11.42 22.31
C VAL A 123 18.05 -10.52 23.54
N SER A 124 19.09 -9.71 23.76
CA SER A 124 19.06 -8.79 24.89
C SER A 124 17.91 -7.78 24.68
N PRO A 125 17.03 -7.58 25.67
CA PRO A 125 15.91 -6.64 25.54
C PRO A 125 16.37 -5.22 25.18
N GLU A 126 17.56 -4.83 25.64
CA GLU A 126 18.21 -3.55 25.33
C GLU A 126 18.56 -3.41 23.84
N LEU A 127 18.99 -4.50 23.20
CA LEU A 127 19.33 -4.50 21.77
C LEU A 127 18.06 -4.46 20.92
N GLU A 128 17.02 -5.23 21.28
CA GLU A 128 15.71 -5.18 20.61
C GLU A 128 15.11 -3.77 20.74
N ALA A 129 15.05 -3.21 21.95
CA ALA A 129 14.52 -1.87 22.20
C ALA A 129 15.26 -0.79 21.41
N THR A 130 16.59 -0.86 21.37
CA THR A 130 17.42 0.10 20.62
C THR A 130 17.22 -0.05 19.12
N ALA A 131 17.18 -1.28 18.59
CA ALA A 131 16.93 -1.53 17.18
C ALA A 131 15.55 -1.00 16.74
N HIS A 132 14.52 -1.25 17.54
CA HIS A 132 13.18 -0.72 17.28
C HIS A 132 13.11 0.81 17.38
N ALA A 133 13.75 1.41 18.38
CA ALA A 133 13.78 2.86 18.53
C ALA A 133 14.48 3.55 17.35
N VAL A 134 15.64 3.02 16.93
CA VAL A 134 16.36 3.51 15.75
C VAL A 134 15.51 3.36 14.49
N GLY A 135 14.88 2.20 14.31
CA GLY A 135 13.96 1.95 13.19
C GLY A 135 12.80 2.94 13.15
N MET A 136 12.18 3.22 14.30
CA MET A 136 11.08 4.18 14.40
C MET A 136 11.52 5.60 14.05
N ILE A 137 12.69 6.04 14.52
CA ILE A 137 13.25 7.36 14.17
C ILE A 137 13.52 7.44 12.66
N LEU A 138 14.09 6.40 12.06
CA LEU A 138 14.34 6.34 10.61
C LEU A 138 13.03 6.39 9.82
N MET A 139 11.99 5.66 10.24
CA MET A 139 10.68 5.67 9.59
C MET A 139 10.00 7.02 9.69
N ILE A 140 10.02 7.67 10.85
CA ILE A 140 9.50 9.04 11.01
C ILE A 140 10.28 10.01 10.12
N GLY A 141 11.60 9.90 10.08
CA GLY A 141 12.45 10.70 9.20
C GLY A 141 12.08 10.51 7.73
N LEU A 142 11.90 9.27 7.28
CA LEU A 142 11.47 8.97 5.92
C LEU A 142 10.08 9.52 5.62
N ALA A 143 9.12 9.38 6.54
CA ALA A 143 7.77 9.93 6.37
C ALA A 143 7.78 11.46 6.23
N LEU A 144 8.64 12.16 7.00
CA LEU A 144 8.83 13.60 6.87
C LEU A 144 9.46 13.97 5.52
N LEU A 145 10.47 13.22 5.06
CA LEU A 145 11.07 13.44 3.74
C LEU A 145 10.05 13.27 2.61
N MET A 146 9.22 12.22 2.69
CA MET A 146 8.15 11.97 1.73
C MET A 146 7.13 13.11 1.74
N LEU A 147 6.72 13.59 2.91
CA LEU A 147 5.80 14.72 3.03
C LEU A 147 6.35 15.96 2.33
N VAL A 148 7.63 16.30 2.58
CA VAL A 148 8.29 17.44 1.93
C VAL A 148 8.35 17.25 0.41
N GLN A 149 8.65 16.03 -0.05
CA GLN A 149 8.70 15.73 -1.48
C GLN A 149 7.34 15.82 -2.16
N ASP A 150 6.26 15.37 -1.51
CA ASP A 150 4.89 15.50 -1.99
C ASP A 150 4.47 16.98 -2.13
N PHE A 151 4.84 17.82 -1.17
CA PHE A 151 4.58 19.27 -1.24
C PHE A 151 5.40 19.97 -2.34
N ALA A 152 6.66 19.58 -2.49
CA ALA A 152 7.56 20.17 -3.47
C ALA A 152 7.25 19.72 -4.92
N ASN A 153 6.78 18.49 -5.11
CA ASN A 153 6.50 17.90 -6.41
C ASN A 153 5.12 17.20 -6.42
N PRO A 154 4.02 17.97 -6.34
CA PRO A 154 2.69 17.40 -6.31
C PRO A 154 2.37 16.71 -7.64
N ILE A 155 1.71 15.56 -7.57
CA ILE A 155 1.25 14.79 -8.75
C ILE A 155 0.22 15.61 -9.56
N ILE A 156 -0.58 16.42 -8.87
CA ILE A 156 -1.51 17.39 -9.48
C ILE A 156 -0.90 18.79 -9.30
N PRO A 157 -0.59 19.50 -10.40
CA PRO A 157 -0.07 20.86 -10.31
C PRO A 157 -0.99 21.79 -9.52
N TRP A 158 -0.43 22.60 -8.62
CA TRP A 158 -1.19 23.59 -7.82
C TRP A 158 -1.97 24.59 -8.68
N SER A 159 -1.54 24.81 -9.92
CA SER A 159 -2.22 25.66 -10.90
C SER A 159 -3.59 25.13 -11.34
N LEU A 160 -3.89 23.85 -11.12
CA LEU A 160 -5.19 23.24 -11.46
C LEU A 160 -6.19 23.26 -10.29
N LEU A 161 -5.76 23.71 -9.11
CA LEU A 161 -6.61 23.84 -7.91
C LEU A 161 -7.07 25.28 -7.65
N GLN A 162 -6.88 26.19 -8.62
CA GLN A 162 -7.48 27.52 -8.66
C GLN A 162 -8.77 27.48 -9.49
#